data_AF-A0A2U2AQU5-F1
#
_entry.id   AF-A0A2U2AQU5-F1
#
_cell.length_a   1.000
_cell.length_b   1.000
_cell.length_c   1.000
_cell.angle_alpha   90.00
_cell.angle_beta   90.00
_cell.angle_gamma   90.00
#
_symmetry.space_group_name_H-M   'P 1'
#
loop_
_entity.id
_entity.type
_entity.pdbx_description
1 polymer ?
#
loop_
_entity_poly.entity_id
_entity_poly.type
_entity_poly.pdbx_seq_one_letter_code
_entity_poly.pdbx_strand_id
1 'polypeptide(L)'
;MKLLQNNLYLYFFIILFSMVLGRFVLESFTIIGTLVAIYLLMCNWHFYFNELKGNRYLYAALAFLIPVAIACIDSLNQSMSLSVLGRFVRYLFIGVIAVAMVQYQGNEKRLTLITFIAVLFIAIDAIIQWQTNYHILGYDLVIGDRVFGVFVGKAHLSYFLGTFAPIVFFFLYQKIEEKFSWLRILLAVITVLILTTAIFIGGARAGMISLFVSALLFIIYLLYNGKIKHKLRFFGAIAIIAIAGLTIVSQSKIVQKRFQSTTSAFGTDRFLAQVTSHRTNIWNVGFAEIPNYWINGVGPRAFDEVYQTYPEEYKIFDYVWQPHLHGLEVLIETGVIGFIPYLLVLLYLFIRMFTARAGNMWIMMGFVAIMPINSHIGLYEGYWMSLAFSSIMIGLAQAYQADKINNQRGKVVCNFNK
;
A
#
# COMPACT_ATOMS: atom_id res chain seq x y z
N MET A 1 17.28 -12.94 -23.47
CA MET A 1 15.91 -13.29 -23.00
C MET A 1 15.90 -13.96 -21.61
N LYS A 2 16.65 -15.05 -21.39
CA LYS A 2 16.70 -15.79 -20.10
C LYS A 2 17.18 -14.95 -18.90
N LEU A 3 18.17 -14.06 -19.11
CA LEU A 3 18.65 -13.12 -18.08
C LEU A 3 17.57 -12.09 -17.69
N LEU A 4 16.80 -11.58 -18.66
CA LEU A 4 15.71 -10.64 -18.41
C LEU A 4 14.59 -11.31 -17.60
N GLN A 5 14.23 -12.54 -17.99
CA GLN A 5 13.20 -13.35 -17.33
C GLN A 5 13.54 -13.69 -15.87
N ASN A 6 14.82 -13.97 -15.58
CA ASN A 6 15.31 -14.28 -14.23
C ASN A 6 15.48 -13.06 -13.32
N ASN A 7 15.28 -11.84 -13.84
CA ASN A 7 15.50 -10.59 -13.13
C ASN A 7 14.29 -9.64 -13.17
N LEU A 8 13.10 -10.13 -13.58
CA LEU A 8 11.87 -9.34 -13.59
C LEU A 8 11.46 -8.83 -12.20
N TYR A 9 11.98 -9.43 -11.13
CA TYR A 9 11.79 -8.92 -9.77
C TYR A 9 12.39 -7.52 -9.58
N LEU A 10 13.46 -7.16 -10.29
CA LEU A 10 14.07 -5.81 -10.18
C LEU A 10 13.13 -4.73 -10.71
N TYR A 11 12.36 -5.04 -11.75
CA TYR A 11 11.35 -4.12 -12.28
C TYR A 11 10.34 -3.74 -11.20
N PHE A 12 9.75 -4.74 -10.54
CA PHE A 12 8.77 -4.50 -9.48
C PHE A 12 9.38 -3.83 -8.26
N PHE A 13 10.62 -4.17 -7.91
CA PHE A 13 11.33 -3.47 -6.84
C PHE A 13 11.46 -1.97 -7.14
N ILE A 14 11.88 -1.60 -8.34
CA ILE A 14 12.04 -0.19 -8.73
C ILE A 14 10.68 0.53 -8.71
N ILE A 15 9.61 -0.09 -9.20
CA ILE A 15 8.27 0.49 -9.19
C ILE A 15 7.71 0.67 -7.77
N LEU A 16 7.90 -0.34 -6.91
CA LEU A 16 7.45 -0.31 -5.50
C LEU A 16 8.18 0.76 -4.68
N PHE A 17 9.46 0.99 -4.94
CA PHE A 17 10.28 1.99 -4.26
C PHE A 17 10.41 3.30 -5.03
N SER A 18 9.64 3.49 -6.10
CA SER A 18 9.69 4.70 -6.92
C SER A 18 9.38 5.98 -6.15
N MET A 19 8.63 5.89 -5.04
CA MET A 19 8.39 7.01 -4.12
C MET A 19 9.68 7.52 -3.47
N VAL A 20 10.67 6.64 -3.26
CA VAL A 20 12.01 6.99 -2.78
C VAL A 20 12.89 7.46 -3.93
N LEU A 21 12.78 6.81 -5.09
CA LEU A 21 13.64 7.05 -6.26
C LEU A 21 13.23 8.28 -7.10
N GLY A 22 12.01 8.80 -6.92
CA GLY A 22 11.52 10.01 -7.56
C GLY A 22 10.69 9.79 -8.83
N ARG A 23 10.03 10.88 -9.28
CA ARG A 23 8.95 10.85 -10.30
C ARG A 23 9.51 10.45 -11.65
N PHE A 24 10.70 10.92 -11.97
CA PHE A 24 11.38 10.58 -13.22
C PHE A 24 11.58 9.06 -13.36
N VAL A 25 11.99 8.38 -12.28
CA VAL A 25 12.16 6.93 -12.26
C VAL A 25 10.81 6.23 -12.42
N LEU A 26 9.79 6.68 -11.69
CA LEU A 26 8.42 6.15 -11.83
C LEU A 26 7.91 6.22 -13.28
N GLU A 27 7.93 7.41 -13.88
CA GLU A 27 7.39 7.61 -15.24
C GLU A 27 8.20 6.81 -16.27
N SER A 28 9.53 6.82 -16.16
CA SER A 28 10.40 6.06 -17.07
C SER A 28 10.13 4.55 -17.00
N PHE A 29 10.07 3.98 -15.80
CA PHE A 29 9.86 2.55 -15.62
C PHE A 29 8.42 2.11 -15.90
N THR A 30 7.41 2.96 -15.69
CA THR A 30 6.04 2.63 -16.10
C THR A 30 5.89 2.64 -17.63
N ILE A 31 6.55 3.57 -18.33
CA ILE A 31 6.58 3.59 -19.80
C ILE A 31 7.31 2.35 -20.35
N ILE A 32 8.54 2.08 -19.86
CA ILE A 32 9.32 0.91 -20.28
C ILE A 32 8.53 -0.38 -20.00
N GLY A 33 7.94 -0.50 -18.82
CA GLY A 33 7.12 -1.65 -18.45
C GLY A 33 5.89 -1.82 -19.35
N THR A 34 5.24 -0.73 -19.75
CA THR A 34 4.12 -0.78 -20.68
C THR A 34 4.55 -1.30 -22.05
N LEU A 35 5.68 -0.81 -22.58
CA LEU A 35 6.23 -1.27 -23.87
C LEU A 35 6.61 -2.76 -23.82
N VAL A 36 7.26 -3.20 -22.73
CA VAL A 36 7.60 -4.62 -22.52
C VAL A 36 6.33 -5.47 -22.40
N ALA A 37 5.32 -5.02 -21.67
CA ALA A 37 4.04 -5.72 -21.54
C ALA A 37 3.32 -5.87 -22.89
N ILE A 38 3.28 -4.81 -23.71
CA ILE A 38 2.71 -4.86 -25.06
C ILE A 38 3.48 -5.86 -25.92
N TYR A 39 4.81 -5.83 -25.90
CA TYR A 39 5.64 -6.80 -26.61
C TYR A 39 5.33 -8.24 -26.19
N LEU A 40 5.25 -8.52 -24.88
CA LEU A 40 4.91 -9.85 -24.37
C LEU A 40 3.51 -10.31 -24.80
N LEU A 41 2.53 -9.41 -24.77
CA LEU A 41 1.18 -9.66 -25.27
C LEU A 41 1.18 -9.96 -26.77
N MET A 42 1.94 -9.22 -27.58
CA MET A 42 2.04 -9.49 -29.02
C MET A 42 2.69 -10.84 -29.31
N CYS A 43 3.70 -11.24 -28.53
CA CYS A 43 4.35 -12.54 -28.70
C CYS A 43 3.46 -13.73 -28.30
N ASN A 44 2.60 -13.58 -27.29
CA ASN A 44 1.75 -14.68 -26.83
C ASN A 44 0.44 -14.19 -26.19
N TRP A 45 -0.43 -13.58 -27.00
CA TRP A 45 -1.66 -12.94 -26.55
C TRP A 45 -2.57 -13.90 -25.77
N HIS A 46 -2.83 -15.08 -26.33
CA HIS A 46 -3.72 -16.07 -25.75
C HIS A 46 -3.25 -16.50 -24.35
N PHE A 47 -1.94 -16.71 -24.16
CA PHE A 47 -1.40 -17.08 -22.85
C PHE A 47 -1.60 -15.96 -21.83
N TYR A 48 -1.07 -14.76 -22.08
CA TYR A 48 -1.09 -13.69 -21.09
C TYR A 48 -2.51 -13.20 -20.78
N PHE A 49 -3.38 -13.11 -21.79
CA PHE A 49 -4.77 -12.71 -21.58
C PHE A 49 -5.53 -13.74 -20.73
N ASN A 50 -5.32 -15.04 -20.96
CA ASN A 50 -5.94 -16.09 -20.15
C ASN A 50 -5.40 -16.12 -18.72
N GLU A 51 -4.09 -15.90 -18.52
CA GLU A 51 -3.50 -15.82 -17.18
C GLU A 51 -3.99 -14.60 -16.40
N LEU A 52 -4.13 -13.43 -17.06
CA LEU A 52 -4.69 -12.22 -16.45
C LEU A 52 -6.17 -12.35 -16.08
N LYS A 53 -6.95 -13.09 -16.87
CA LYS A 53 -8.33 -13.47 -16.52
C LYS A 53 -8.34 -14.45 -15.34
N GLY A 54 -7.49 -15.48 -15.39
CA GLY A 54 -7.42 -16.53 -14.39
C GLY A 54 -7.04 -16.00 -13.01
N ASN A 55 -6.03 -15.11 -12.95
CA ASN A 55 -5.58 -14.50 -11.70
C ASN A 55 -6.50 -13.38 -11.17
N ARG A 56 -7.50 -12.99 -11.95
CA ARG A 56 -8.49 -11.94 -11.67
C ARG A 56 -7.96 -10.50 -11.61
N TYR A 57 -6.67 -10.26 -11.88
CA TYR A 57 -6.11 -8.91 -11.93
C TYR A 57 -6.76 -8.08 -13.03
N LEU A 58 -7.09 -8.69 -14.19
CA LEU A 58 -7.79 -7.97 -15.26
C LEU A 58 -9.09 -7.33 -14.76
N TYR A 59 -9.89 -8.07 -14.00
CA TYR A 59 -11.15 -7.54 -13.46
C TYR A 59 -10.92 -6.46 -12.40
N ALA A 60 -9.92 -6.63 -11.54
CA ALA A 60 -9.55 -5.61 -10.56
C ALA A 60 -9.09 -4.32 -11.25
N ALA A 61 -8.27 -4.41 -12.29
CA ALA A 61 -7.82 -3.25 -13.06
C ALA A 61 -8.98 -2.56 -13.80
N LEU A 62 -9.87 -3.34 -14.43
CA LEU A 62 -11.06 -2.81 -15.13
C LEU A 62 -12.05 -2.15 -14.16
N ALA A 63 -12.17 -2.66 -12.94
CA ALA A 63 -13.02 -2.08 -11.90
C ALA A 63 -12.60 -0.66 -11.50
N PHE A 64 -11.34 -0.26 -11.72
CA PHE A 64 -10.91 1.14 -11.57
C PHE A 64 -10.86 1.88 -12.91
N LEU A 65 -10.37 1.23 -13.97
CA LEU A 65 -10.18 1.86 -15.27
C LEU A 65 -11.49 2.33 -15.90
N ILE A 66 -12.54 1.50 -15.84
CA ILE A 66 -13.82 1.83 -16.47
C ILE A 66 -14.47 3.03 -15.78
N PRO A 67 -14.65 3.06 -14.44
CA PRO A 67 -15.21 4.25 -13.78
C PRO A 67 -14.39 5.52 -14.01
N VAL A 68 -13.05 5.42 -13.98
CA VAL A 68 -12.18 6.56 -14.29
C VAL A 68 -12.39 7.06 -15.71
N ALA A 69 -12.54 6.15 -16.69
CA ALA A 69 -12.81 6.52 -18.07
C ALA A 69 -14.19 7.21 -18.24
N ILE A 70 -15.21 6.75 -17.54
CA ILE A 70 -16.55 7.36 -17.56
C ILE A 70 -16.50 8.74 -16.87
N ALA A 71 -15.84 8.86 -15.72
CA ALA A 71 -15.67 10.13 -15.01
C ALA A 71 -14.78 11.14 -15.77
N CYS A 72 -14.02 10.70 -16.77
CA CYS A 72 -13.29 11.60 -17.66
C CYS A 72 -14.18 12.26 -18.72
N ILE A 73 -15.45 11.86 -18.91
CA ILE A 73 -16.30 12.43 -19.97
C ILE A 73 -16.76 13.86 -19.61
N ASP A 74 -17.08 14.07 -18.33
CA ASP A 74 -17.65 15.30 -17.76
C ASP A 74 -16.81 15.82 -16.58
N SER A 75 -15.51 15.48 -16.57
CA SER A 75 -14.58 15.93 -15.52
C SER A 75 -14.44 17.45 -15.50
N LEU A 76 -14.46 18.02 -14.29
CA LEU A 76 -14.19 19.44 -14.09
C LEU A 76 -12.74 19.81 -14.41
N ASN A 77 -11.80 18.85 -14.34
CA ASN A 77 -10.42 19.03 -14.75
C ASN A 77 -9.94 17.90 -15.67
N GLN A 78 -10.25 18.09 -16.96
CA GLN A 78 -9.95 17.11 -18.01
C GLN A 78 -8.48 16.70 -18.07
N SER A 79 -7.56 17.64 -17.88
CA SER A 79 -6.12 17.39 -17.99
C SER A 79 -5.62 16.42 -16.92
N MET A 80 -6.09 16.60 -15.68
CA MET A 80 -5.72 15.78 -14.54
C MET A 80 -6.39 14.40 -14.61
N SER A 81 -7.68 14.35 -14.96
CA SER A 81 -8.40 13.08 -15.11
C SER A 81 -7.84 12.21 -16.24
N LEU A 82 -7.48 12.80 -17.40
CA LEU A 82 -6.82 12.08 -18.48
C LEU A 82 -5.44 11.56 -18.07
N SER A 83 -4.70 12.29 -17.23
CA SER A 83 -3.43 11.81 -16.67
C SER A 83 -3.64 10.56 -15.80
N VAL A 84 -4.67 10.55 -14.96
CA VAL A 84 -5.04 9.38 -14.12
C VAL A 84 -5.49 8.21 -15.00
N LEU A 85 -6.32 8.45 -16.01
CA LEU A 85 -6.74 7.44 -16.98
C LEU A 85 -5.54 6.78 -17.66
N GLY A 86 -4.59 7.60 -18.16
CA GLY A 86 -3.36 7.10 -18.77
C GLY A 86 -2.53 6.22 -17.83
N ARG A 87 -2.46 6.55 -16.53
CA ARG A 87 -1.79 5.71 -15.53
C ARG A 87 -2.50 4.37 -15.35
N PHE A 88 -3.82 4.34 -15.26
CA PHE A 88 -4.58 3.08 -15.15
C PHE A 88 -4.39 2.19 -16.38
N VAL A 89 -4.37 2.77 -17.58
CA VAL A 89 -4.05 2.03 -18.81
C VAL A 89 -2.66 1.39 -18.70
N ARG A 90 -1.64 2.13 -18.24
CA ARG A 90 -0.30 1.56 -18.02
C ARG A 90 -0.32 0.42 -17.00
N TYR A 91 -0.99 0.58 -15.86
CA TYR A 91 -1.06 -0.48 -14.83
C TYR A 91 -1.84 -1.72 -15.29
N LEU A 92 -2.83 -1.58 -16.18
CA LEU A 92 -3.48 -2.72 -16.83
C LEU A 92 -2.44 -3.56 -17.60
N PHE A 93 -1.59 -2.92 -18.41
CA PHE A 93 -0.54 -3.61 -19.16
C PHE A 93 0.55 -4.19 -18.26
N ILE A 94 1.02 -3.44 -17.25
CA ILE A 94 2.10 -3.89 -16.35
C ILE A 94 1.75 -5.21 -15.62
N GLY A 95 0.47 -5.52 -15.44
CA GLY A 95 0.02 -6.83 -14.94
C GLY A 95 0.57 -8.03 -15.72
N VAL A 96 0.84 -7.87 -17.02
CA VAL A 96 1.48 -8.89 -17.88
C VAL A 96 2.88 -9.24 -17.36
N ILE A 97 3.63 -8.25 -16.89
CA ILE A 97 4.98 -8.46 -16.32
C ILE A 97 4.87 -9.23 -15.01
N ALA A 98 3.82 -9.00 -14.20
CA ALA A 98 3.59 -9.79 -12.98
C ALA A 98 3.35 -11.26 -13.31
N VAL A 99 2.51 -11.55 -14.32
CA VAL A 99 2.30 -12.91 -14.84
C VAL A 99 3.62 -13.51 -15.32
N ALA A 100 4.40 -12.79 -16.12
CA ALA A 100 5.70 -13.28 -16.60
C ALA A 100 6.67 -13.55 -15.44
N MET A 101 6.71 -12.67 -14.43
CA MET A 101 7.61 -12.78 -13.28
C MET A 101 7.37 -14.07 -12.49
N VAL A 102 6.10 -14.42 -12.21
CA VAL A 102 5.74 -15.58 -11.38
C VAL A 102 5.95 -16.93 -12.09
N GLN A 103 6.12 -16.94 -13.42
CA GLN A 103 6.46 -18.18 -14.14
C GLN A 103 7.90 -18.65 -13.85
N TYR A 104 8.80 -17.75 -13.44
CA TYR A 104 10.20 -18.08 -13.19
C TYR A 104 10.48 -18.28 -11.71
N GLN A 105 10.92 -19.51 -11.37
CA GLN A 105 11.23 -19.88 -10.01
C GLN A 105 12.28 -18.94 -9.39
N GLY A 106 11.99 -18.43 -8.20
CA GLY A 106 12.92 -17.61 -7.42
C GLY A 106 12.71 -16.11 -7.53
N ASN A 107 12.08 -15.58 -8.58
CA ASN A 107 11.78 -14.15 -8.70
C ASN A 107 10.96 -13.64 -7.50
N GLU A 108 9.94 -14.39 -7.10
CA GLU A 108 9.07 -14.05 -5.96
C GLU A 108 9.85 -13.99 -4.64
N LYS A 109 10.70 -15.00 -4.39
CA LYS A 109 11.54 -15.06 -3.19
C LYS A 109 12.56 -13.93 -3.15
N ARG A 110 13.19 -13.64 -4.30
CA ARG A 110 14.14 -12.52 -4.45
C ARG A 110 13.45 -11.19 -4.22
N LEU A 111 12.30 -10.94 -4.85
CA LEU A 111 11.51 -9.71 -4.65
C LEU A 111 11.16 -9.50 -3.18
N THR A 112 10.68 -10.55 -2.52
CA THR A 112 10.32 -10.50 -1.11
C THR A 112 11.54 -10.20 -0.24
N LEU A 113 12.67 -10.87 -0.49
CA LEU A 113 13.91 -10.66 0.24
C LEU A 113 14.45 -9.23 0.09
N ILE A 114 14.58 -8.73 -1.15
CA ILE A 114 15.11 -7.38 -1.36
C ILE A 114 14.15 -6.30 -0.84
N THR A 115 12.83 -6.54 -0.90
CA THR A 115 11.83 -5.63 -0.34
C THR A 115 11.96 -5.59 1.18
N PHE A 116 12.09 -6.75 1.83
CA PHE A 116 12.34 -6.84 3.27
C PHE A 116 13.62 -6.08 3.67
N ILE A 117 14.73 -6.32 2.97
CA ILE A 117 16.01 -5.65 3.24
C ILE A 117 15.89 -4.14 3.07
N ALA A 118 15.25 -3.66 1.98
CA ALA A 118 15.09 -2.24 1.73
C ALA A 118 14.19 -1.54 2.77
N VAL A 119 13.08 -2.18 3.16
CA VAL A 119 12.20 -1.67 4.23
C VAL A 119 12.96 -1.59 5.57
N LEU A 120 13.73 -2.61 5.91
CA LEU A 120 14.54 -2.62 7.12
C LEU A 120 15.64 -1.55 7.08
N PHE A 121 16.30 -1.39 5.93
CA PHE A 121 17.29 -0.33 5.73
C PHE A 121 16.69 1.07 5.95
N ILE A 122 15.54 1.37 5.34
CA ILE A 122 14.84 2.66 5.52
C ILE A 122 14.43 2.87 6.99
N ALA A 123 13.98 1.82 7.67
CA ALA A 123 13.61 1.91 9.09
C ALA A 123 14.83 2.18 9.99
N ILE A 124 15.97 1.52 9.73
CA ILE A 124 17.21 1.74 10.47
C ILE A 124 17.77 3.14 10.20
N ASP A 125 17.81 3.58 8.94
CA ASP A 125 18.25 4.92 8.56
C ASP A 125 17.43 6.00 9.26
N ALA A 126 16.10 5.85 9.33
CA ALA A 126 15.24 6.78 10.07
C ALA A 126 15.56 6.83 11.59
N ILE A 127 15.90 5.70 12.20
CA ILE A 127 16.28 5.66 13.63
C ILE A 127 17.66 6.30 13.83
N ILE A 128 18.61 6.06 12.92
CA ILE A 128 19.92 6.72 12.94
C ILE A 128 19.71 8.23 12.84
N GLN A 129 18.94 8.70 11.86
CA GLN A 129 18.62 10.12 11.69
C GLN A 129 18.01 10.74 12.94
N TRP A 130 17.13 10.01 13.63
CA TRP A 130 16.53 10.45 14.89
C TRP A 130 17.55 10.62 16.02
N GLN A 131 18.55 9.74 16.11
CA GLN A 131 19.53 9.76 17.20
C GLN A 131 20.68 10.73 16.96
N THR A 132 21.18 10.80 15.73
CA THR A 132 22.43 11.51 15.40
C THR A 132 22.19 12.89 14.80
N ASN A 133 20.95 13.21 14.42
CA ASN A 133 20.65 14.31 13.49
C ASN A 133 21.59 14.25 12.27
N TYR A 134 21.93 13.05 11.79
CA TYR A 134 22.73 12.84 10.60
C TYR A 134 21.94 11.98 9.62
N HIS A 135 21.82 12.44 8.38
CA HIS A 135 21.22 11.66 7.31
C HIS A 135 22.34 11.01 6.48
N ILE A 136 22.27 9.70 6.21
CA ILE A 136 23.30 8.98 5.46
C ILE A 136 23.51 9.57 4.06
N LEU A 137 22.47 10.17 3.47
CA LEU A 137 22.52 10.86 2.15
C LEU A 137 22.77 12.38 2.23
N GLY A 138 23.02 12.96 3.41
CA GLY A 138 23.48 14.36 3.54
C GLY A 138 22.45 15.48 3.34
N TYR A 139 21.14 15.23 3.49
CA TYR A 139 20.09 16.26 3.38
C TYR A 139 19.64 16.81 4.73
N ASP A 140 19.13 18.06 4.72
CA ASP A 140 18.70 18.79 5.92
C ASP A 140 17.62 18.08 6.74
N LEU A 141 17.77 18.29 8.03
CA LEU A 141 17.44 17.38 9.11
C LEU A 141 16.17 17.84 9.80
N VAL A 142 15.18 16.95 9.90
CA VAL A 142 14.03 17.09 10.82
C VAL A 142 13.36 18.47 10.77
N ILE A 143 12.42 18.67 9.84
CA ILE A 143 11.60 19.89 9.85
C ILE A 143 10.59 19.79 11.01
N GLY A 144 10.86 20.52 12.08
CA GLY A 144 10.07 20.52 13.31
C GLY A 144 10.28 19.26 14.15
N ASP A 145 9.19 18.58 14.53
CA ASP A 145 9.22 17.38 15.37
C ASP A 145 9.12 16.08 14.53
N ARG A 146 9.49 16.06 13.23
CA ARG A 146 9.30 14.90 12.32
C ARG A 146 10.58 14.41 11.67
N VAL A 147 10.77 13.09 11.65
CA VAL A 147 11.80 12.45 10.84
C VAL A 147 11.24 12.08 9.48
N PHE A 148 11.93 12.53 8.44
CA PHE A 148 11.52 12.35 7.05
C PHE A 148 12.17 11.10 6.42
N GLY A 149 13.28 10.60 6.99
CA GLY A 149 14.06 9.50 6.43
C GLY A 149 14.51 9.83 5.02
N VAL A 150 14.55 8.81 4.18
CA VAL A 150 14.88 8.90 2.74
C VAL A 150 13.94 9.79 1.91
N PHE A 151 12.83 10.30 2.48
CA PHE A 151 11.84 11.11 1.78
C PHE A 151 12.08 12.61 1.98
N VAL A 152 12.91 13.20 1.13
CA VAL A 152 13.29 14.63 1.20
C VAL A 152 12.06 15.54 1.29
N GLY A 153 11.91 16.24 2.42
CA GLY A 153 10.90 17.28 2.65
C GLY A 153 9.44 16.83 2.74
N LYS A 154 9.14 15.51 2.68
CA LYS A 154 7.77 15.00 2.70
C LYS A 154 7.55 13.90 3.72
N ALA A 155 6.53 14.03 4.56
CA ALA A 155 6.25 13.13 5.68
C ALA A 155 5.64 11.78 5.22
N HIS A 156 6.35 11.07 4.34
CA HIS A 156 5.94 9.83 3.70
C HIS A 156 6.35 8.57 4.49
N LEU A 157 7.39 8.69 5.31
CA LEU A 157 8.04 7.59 6.02
C LEU A 157 7.06 6.64 6.73
N SER A 158 6.21 7.16 7.62
CA SER A 158 5.38 6.29 8.47
C SER A 158 4.39 5.45 7.68
N TYR A 159 3.68 6.02 6.72
CA TYR A 159 2.66 5.28 5.97
C TYR A 159 3.25 4.44 4.85
N PHE A 160 4.41 4.82 4.31
CA PHE A 160 5.19 3.94 3.46
C PHE A 160 5.56 2.66 4.24
N LEU A 161 6.27 2.78 5.36
CA LEU A 161 6.67 1.63 6.18
C LEU A 161 5.47 0.84 6.73
N GLY A 162 4.42 1.54 7.19
CA GLY A 162 3.20 0.91 7.71
C GLY A 162 2.47 0.08 6.65
N THR A 163 2.50 0.49 5.38
CA THR A 163 1.89 -0.26 4.27
C THR A 163 2.72 -1.48 3.86
N PHE A 164 4.06 -1.40 3.99
CA PHE A 164 4.96 -2.54 3.76
C PHE A 164 5.03 -3.53 4.92
N ALA A 165 4.44 -3.22 6.09
CA ALA A 165 4.46 -4.07 7.27
C ALA A 165 4.02 -5.54 7.03
N PRO A 166 3.00 -5.84 6.19
CA PRO A 166 2.66 -7.22 5.87
C PRO A 166 3.83 -8.03 5.30
N ILE A 167 4.64 -7.45 4.41
CA ILE A 167 5.82 -8.13 3.85
C ILE A 167 6.80 -8.53 4.96
N VAL A 168 7.04 -7.62 5.91
CA VAL A 168 7.92 -7.87 7.06
C VAL A 168 7.38 -9.00 7.94
N PHE A 169 6.10 -8.94 8.32
CA PHE A 169 5.49 -9.94 9.19
C PHE A 169 5.48 -11.34 8.57
N PHE A 170 5.08 -11.46 7.30
CA PHE A 170 5.09 -12.73 6.59
C PHE A 170 6.50 -13.28 6.38
N PHE A 171 7.48 -12.42 6.04
CA PHE A 171 8.86 -12.85 5.88
C PHE A 171 9.45 -13.41 7.18
N LEU A 172 9.27 -12.70 8.30
CA LEU A 172 9.73 -13.15 9.62
C LEU A 172 9.05 -14.46 10.03
N TYR A 173 7.73 -14.55 9.84
CA TYR A 173 6.97 -15.77 10.12
C TYR A 173 7.46 -16.96 9.30
N GLN A 174 7.66 -16.78 7.99
CA GLN A 174 8.18 -17.84 7.12
C GLN A 174 9.56 -18.32 7.61
N LYS A 175 10.44 -17.41 8.06
CA LYS A 175 11.74 -17.78 8.62
C LYS A 175 11.63 -18.51 9.95
N ILE A 176 10.65 -18.21 10.79
CA ILE A 176 10.42 -18.97 12.02
C ILE A 176 9.85 -20.37 11.68
N GLU A 177 8.93 -20.47 10.72
CA GLU A 177 8.31 -21.73 10.29
C GLU A 177 9.33 -22.67 9.60
N GLU A 178 10.25 -22.14 8.79
CA GLU A 178 11.31 -22.92 8.12
C GLU A 178 12.24 -23.65 9.12
N LYS A 179 12.56 -23.02 10.26
CA LYS A 179 13.37 -23.62 11.33
C LYS A 179 13.16 -22.86 12.62
N PHE A 180 12.50 -23.48 13.59
CA PHE A 180 12.29 -22.88 14.89
C PHE A 180 13.61 -22.72 15.66
N SER A 181 13.91 -21.51 16.13
CA SER A 181 15.07 -21.20 16.96
C SER A 181 14.81 -19.92 17.76
N TRP A 182 15.23 -19.89 19.02
CA TRP A 182 15.14 -18.69 19.87
C TRP A 182 15.83 -17.48 19.26
N LEU A 183 16.94 -17.68 18.54
CA LEU A 183 17.62 -16.61 17.82
C LEU A 183 16.72 -15.98 16.74
N ARG A 184 15.96 -16.79 15.98
CA ARG A 184 15.05 -16.26 14.94
C ARG A 184 13.86 -15.52 15.53
N ILE A 185 13.35 -15.98 16.67
CA ILE A 185 12.30 -15.26 17.41
C ILE A 185 12.84 -13.91 17.90
N LEU A 186 14.03 -13.90 18.52
CA LEU A 186 14.67 -12.69 19.00
C LEU A 186 14.88 -11.68 17.85
N LEU A 187 15.44 -12.13 16.72
CA LEU A 187 15.63 -11.31 15.53
C LEU A 187 14.30 -10.76 14.98
N ALA A 188 13.23 -11.57 14.99
CA ALA A 188 11.91 -11.12 14.58
C ALA A 188 11.36 -10.03 15.51
N VAL A 189 11.47 -10.21 16.83
CA VAL A 189 11.07 -9.20 17.83
C VAL A 189 11.84 -7.90 17.62
N ILE A 190 13.17 -7.97 17.49
CA ILE A 190 14.01 -6.80 17.23
C ILE A 190 13.58 -6.09 15.94
N THR A 191 13.34 -6.86 14.86
CA THR A 191 12.93 -6.30 13.57
C THR A 191 11.57 -5.58 13.66
N VAL A 192 10.60 -6.15 14.37
CA VAL A 192 9.28 -5.53 14.60
C VAL A 192 9.41 -4.26 15.44
N LEU A 193 10.28 -4.26 16.46
CA LEU A 193 10.55 -3.06 17.27
C LEU A 193 11.20 -1.95 16.44
N ILE A 194 12.16 -2.28 15.57
CA ILE A 194 12.80 -1.33 14.64
C ILE A 194 11.74 -0.71 13.72
N LEU A 195 10.92 -1.55 13.06
CA LEU A 195 9.87 -1.08 12.15
C LEU A 195 8.87 -0.16 12.87
N THR A 196 8.40 -0.59 14.04
CA THR A 196 7.44 0.18 14.84
C THR A 196 8.04 1.53 15.24
N THR A 197 9.26 1.53 15.78
CA THR A 197 9.96 2.74 16.21
C THR A 197 10.10 3.74 15.05
N ALA A 198 10.54 3.29 13.87
CA ALA A 198 10.67 4.15 12.69
C ALA A 198 9.33 4.77 12.26
N ILE A 199 8.24 4.00 12.29
CA ILE A 199 6.89 4.49 11.95
C ILE A 199 6.43 5.58 12.92
N PHE A 200 6.61 5.37 14.22
CA PHE A 200 6.21 6.33 15.26
C PHE A 200 7.03 7.62 15.21
N ILE A 201 8.34 7.52 14.98
CA ILE A 201 9.21 8.70 14.85
C ILE A 201 8.88 9.50 13.58
N GLY A 202 8.56 8.83 12.46
CA GLY A 202 8.06 9.50 11.26
C GLY A 202 6.76 10.28 11.51
N GLY A 203 5.96 9.81 12.45
CA GLY A 203 4.93 10.60 13.10
C GLY A 203 3.68 10.92 12.26
N ALA A 204 3.50 10.32 11.08
CA ALA A 204 2.23 10.41 10.37
C ALA A 204 1.23 9.38 10.91
N ARG A 205 0.08 9.85 11.41
CA ARG A 205 -0.97 9.00 12.01
C ARG A 205 -1.46 7.90 11.06
N ALA A 206 -1.60 8.22 9.78
CA ALA A 206 -1.97 7.25 8.76
C ALA A 206 -1.04 6.03 8.77
N GLY A 207 0.27 6.21 9.00
CA GLY A 207 1.21 5.09 9.07
C GLY A 207 1.08 4.22 10.32
N MET A 208 0.71 4.82 11.45
CA MET A 208 0.37 4.06 12.67
C MET A 208 -0.91 3.23 12.46
N ILE A 209 -1.90 3.79 11.76
CA ILE A 209 -3.12 3.08 11.37
C ILE A 209 -2.78 1.93 10.40
N SER A 210 -1.97 2.17 9.37
CA SER A 210 -1.54 1.12 8.43
C SER A 210 -0.79 0.00 9.15
N LEU A 211 0.09 0.31 10.11
CA LEU A 211 0.78 -0.69 10.93
C LEU A 211 -0.20 -1.51 11.77
N PHE A 212 -1.13 -0.84 12.46
CA PHE A 212 -2.14 -1.50 13.29
C PHE A 212 -3.03 -2.44 12.46
N VAL A 213 -3.56 -1.95 11.34
CA VAL A 213 -4.38 -2.76 10.42
C VAL A 213 -3.56 -3.92 9.87
N SER A 214 -2.31 -3.71 9.45
CA SER A 214 -1.43 -4.78 8.97
C SER A 214 -1.19 -5.86 10.03
N ALA A 215 -0.93 -5.47 11.29
CA ALA A 215 -0.72 -6.40 12.38
C ALA A 215 -2.02 -7.17 12.71
N LEU A 216 -3.16 -6.48 12.74
CA LEU A 216 -4.47 -7.09 12.97
C LEU A 216 -4.82 -8.11 11.89
N LEU A 217 -4.69 -7.73 10.61
CA LEU A 217 -4.94 -8.63 9.48
C LEU A 217 -3.98 -9.82 9.50
N PHE A 218 -2.72 -9.62 9.83
CA PHE A 218 -1.75 -10.71 9.96
C PHE A 218 -2.10 -11.68 11.11
N ILE A 219 -2.53 -11.17 12.26
CA ILE A 219 -3.01 -12.00 13.38
C ILE A 219 -4.26 -12.79 12.97
N ILE A 220 -5.23 -12.14 12.32
CA ILE A 220 -6.42 -12.81 11.78
C ILE A 220 -6.02 -13.90 10.80
N TYR A 221 -5.04 -13.65 9.91
CA TYR A 221 -4.52 -14.65 8.99
C TYR A 221 -3.97 -15.87 9.69
N LEU A 222 -3.15 -15.68 10.74
CA LEU A 222 -2.59 -16.78 11.52
C LEU A 222 -3.68 -17.58 12.26
N LEU A 223 -4.72 -16.91 12.77
CA LEU A 223 -5.86 -17.55 13.43
C LEU A 223 -6.72 -18.34 12.43
N TYR A 224 -7.08 -17.72 11.31
CA TYR A 224 -7.90 -18.31 10.25
C TYR A 224 -7.27 -19.57 9.68
N ASN A 225 -5.94 -19.56 9.45
CA ASN A 225 -5.20 -20.70 8.93
C ASN A 225 -4.71 -21.68 10.02
N GLY A 226 -5.21 -21.56 11.26
CA GLY A 226 -4.89 -22.50 12.35
C GLY A 226 -3.40 -22.55 12.74
N LYS A 227 -2.64 -21.49 12.45
CA LYS A 227 -1.18 -21.44 12.68
C LYS A 227 -0.81 -21.21 14.15
N ILE A 228 -1.76 -20.80 14.99
CA ILE A 228 -1.55 -20.52 16.42
C ILE A 228 -2.12 -21.66 17.27
N LYS A 229 -1.25 -22.50 17.83
CA LYS A 229 -1.64 -23.59 18.75
C LYS A 229 -2.03 -23.11 20.14
N HIS A 230 -1.22 -22.23 20.74
CA HIS A 230 -1.40 -21.74 22.11
C HIS A 230 -1.81 -20.26 22.14
N LYS A 231 -3.10 -19.98 21.93
CA LYS A 231 -3.63 -18.61 21.78
C LYS A 231 -3.25 -17.69 22.95
N LEU A 232 -3.37 -18.15 24.19
CA LEU A 232 -3.05 -17.33 25.36
C LEU A 232 -1.57 -16.90 25.41
N ARG A 233 -0.64 -17.82 25.14
CA ARG A 233 0.81 -17.51 25.08
C ARG A 233 1.13 -16.56 23.94
N PHE A 234 0.48 -16.74 22.79
CA PHE A 234 0.64 -15.88 21.63
C PHE A 234 0.18 -14.45 21.91
N PHE A 235 -1.03 -14.27 22.47
CA PHE A 235 -1.53 -12.94 22.84
C PHE A 235 -0.71 -12.32 23.98
N GLY A 236 -0.25 -13.11 24.96
CA GLY A 236 0.68 -12.64 25.99
C GLY A 236 1.99 -12.11 25.41
N ALA A 237 2.57 -12.81 24.43
CA ALA A 237 3.78 -12.36 23.74
C ALA A 237 3.55 -11.07 22.94
N ILE A 238 2.42 -10.95 22.23
CA ILE A 238 2.05 -9.73 21.51
C ILE A 238 1.89 -8.56 22.49
N ALA A 239 1.22 -8.77 23.63
CA ALA A 239 1.04 -7.74 24.64
C ALA A 239 2.39 -7.25 25.17
N ILE A 240 3.32 -8.17 25.46
CA ILE A 240 4.68 -7.81 25.90
C ILE A 240 5.42 -6.98 24.84
N ILE A 241 5.35 -7.38 23.56
CA ILE A 241 5.99 -6.63 22.47
C ILE A 241 5.37 -5.25 22.30
N ALA A 242 4.03 -5.15 22.40
CA ALA A 242 3.31 -3.88 22.33
C ALA A 242 3.70 -2.96 23.49
N ILE A 243 3.76 -3.48 24.72
CA ILE A 243 4.21 -2.74 25.90
C ILE A 243 5.66 -2.28 25.72
N ALA A 244 6.57 -3.15 25.26
CA ALA A 244 7.96 -2.78 25.02
C ALA A 244 8.09 -1.68 23.97
N GLY A 245 7.35 -1.78 22.86
CA GLY A 245 7.29 -0.77 21.82
C GLY A 245 6.74 0.56 22.34
N LEU A 246 5.64 0.53 23.09
CA LEU A 246 5.05 1.72 23.73
C LEU A 246 6.03 2.37 24.71
N THR A 247 6.75 1.59 25.52
CA THR A 247 7.76 2.11 26.45
C THR A 247 8.88 2.83 25.71
N ILE A 248 9.45 2.22 24.67
CA ILE A 248 10.51 2.83 23.84
C ILE A 248 10.01 4.14 23.22
N VAL A 249 8.82 4.09 22.62
CA VAL A 249 8.20 5.25 21.96
C VAL A 249 7.85 6.36 22.96
N SER A 250 7.42 6.01 24.18
CA SER A 250 7.06 6.98 25.23
C SER A 250 8.25 7.79 25.74
N GLN A 251 9.48 7.30 25.59
CA GLN A 251 10.69 8.04 25.97
C GLN A 251 11.04 9.14 24.96
N SER A 252 10.45 9.12 23.77
CA SER A 252 10.73 10.12 22.74
C SER A 252 10.05 11.45 23.06
N LYS A 253 10.86 12.50 23.29
CA LYS A 253 10.37 13.88 23.50
C LYS A 253 9.43 14.35 22.39
N ILE A 254 9.71 13.95 21.14
CA ILE A 254 8.88 14.24 19.96
C ILE A 254 7.47 13.65 20.12
N VAL A 255 7.40 12.39 20.54
CA VAL A 255 6.13 11.68 20.71
C VAL A 255 5.38 12.26 21.91
N GLN A 256 6.08 12.52 23.02
CA GLN A 256 5.50 13.14 24.21
C GLN A 256 4.88 14.51 23.90
N LYS A 257 5.59 15.40 23.20
CA LYS A 257 5.07 16.71 22.81
C LYS A 257 3.77 16.62 22.00
N ARG A 258 3.69 15.66 21.08
CA ARG A 258 2.48 15.45 20.25
C ARG A 258 1.33 14.86 21.01
N PHE A 259 1.63 13.90 21.90
CA PHE A 259 0.65 13.34 22.79
C PHE A 259 0.08 14.43 23.70
N GLN A 260 0.96 15.19 24.37
CA GLN A 260 0.57 16.35 25.19
C GLN A 260 -0.22 17.38 24.39
N SER A 261 0.22 17.77 23.18
CA SER A 261 -0.50 18.71 22.32
C SER A 261 -1.89 18.24 21.96
N THR A 262 -2.08 16.93 21.71
CA THR A 262 -3.38 16.37 21.32
C THR A 262 -4.30 16.23 22.54
N THR A 263 -3.76 15.76 23.66
CA THR A 263 -4.51 15.55 24.90
C THR A 263 -4.86 16.86 25.60
N SER A 264 -4.02 17.90 25.50
CA SER A 264 -4.32 19.24 26.03
C SER A 264 -5.45 19.94 25.29
N ALA A 265 -5.72 19.55 24.04
CA ALA A 265 -6.85 20.04 23.27
C ALA A 265 -8.14 19.25 23.53
N PHE A 266 -8.10 18.13 24.24
CA PHE A 266 -9.24 17.24 24.45
C PHE A 266 -10.46 17.99 25.02
N GLY A 267 -11.63 17.84 24.37
CA GLY A 267 -12.86 18.57 24.74
C GLY A 267 -13.01 19.97 24.13
N THR A 268 -12.11 20.38 23.22
CA THR A 268 -12.20 21.68 22.51
C THR A 268 -12.32 21.48 20.99
N ASP A 269 -12.78 22.50 20.25
CA ASP A 269 -12.82 22.47 18.77
C ASP A 269 -11.42 22.28 18.14
N ARG A 270 -10.37 22.70 18.87
CA ARG A 270 -8.98 22.47 18.47
C ARG A 270 -8.60 21.00 18.48
N PHE A 271 -9.29 20.15 19.24
CA PHE A 271 -9.07 18.70 19.25
C PHE A 271 -9.36 18.09 17.88
N LEU A 272 -10.55 18.36 17.33
CA LEU A 272 -10.97 17.84 16.04
C LEU A 272 -10.05 18.33 14.92
N ALA A 273 -9.69 19.62 14.96
CA ALA A 273 -8.72 20.20 14.04
C ALA A 273 -7.36 19.49 14.14
N GLN A 274 -6.81 19.30 15.35
CA GLN A 274 -5.53 18.62 15.52
C GLN A 274 -5.57 17.14 15.15
N VAL A 275 -6.64 16.41 15.45
CA VAL A 275 -6.80 14.96 15.18
C VAL A 275 -6.94 14.68 13.68
N THR A 276 -7.66 15.54 12.96
CA THR A 276 -7.81 15.42 11.49
C THR A 276 -6.66 16.04 10.71
N SER A 277 -5.74 16.74 11.40
CA SER A 277 -4.72 17.61 10.79
C SER A 277 -5.34 18.73 9.94
N HIS A 278 -6.38 19.36 10.47
CA HIS A 278 -7.15 20.45 9.87
C HIS A 278 -7.86 20.06 8.57
N ARG A 279 -8.22 18.78 8.41
CA ARG A 279 -8.88 18.28 7.20
C ARG A 279 -10.39 18.23 7.29
N THR A 280 -10.98 18.59 8.43
CA THR A 280 -12.44 18.62 8.61
C THR A 280 -13.13 19.47 7.55
N ASN A 281 -12.60 20.65 7.21
CA ASN A 281 -13.20 21.52 6.19
C ASN A 281 -13.18 20.85 4.81
N ILE A 282 -12.06 20.23 4.42
CA ILE A 282 -11.94 19.47 3.18
C ILE A 282 -12.98 18.35 3.11
N TRP A 283 -13.14 17.60 4.20
CA TRP A 283 -14.11 16.51 4.26
C TRP A 283 -15.55 17.02 4.25
N ASN A 284 -15.82 18.14 4.92
CA ASN A 284 -17.14 18.77 4.91
C ASN A 284 -17.53 19.17 3.47
N VAL A 285 -16.62 19.81 2.72
CA VAL A 285 -16.85 20.09 1.29
C VAL A 285 -17.12 18.81 0.52
N GLY A 286 -16.25 17.80 0.68
CA GLY A 286 -16.41 16.52 0.00
C GLY A 286 -17.76 15.86 0.27
N PHE A 287 -18.22 15.82 1.52
CA PHE A 287 -19.51 15.23 1.87
C PHE A 287 -20.71 16.07 1.41
N ALA A 288 -20.61 17.40 1.48
CA ALA A 288 -21.66 18.32 1.06
C ALA A 288 -21.91 18.27 -0.46
N GLU A 289 -20.88 17.96 -1.24
CA GLU A 289 -20.93 17.94 -2.70
C GLU A 289 -21.26 16.56 -3.29
N ILE A 290 -21.28 15.50 -2.48
CA ILE A 290 -21.71 14.16 -2.95
C ILE A 290 -23.07 14.22 -3.67
N PRO A 291 -24.14 14.86 -3.13
CA PRO A 291 -25.43 14.91 -3.82
C PRO A 291 -25.40 15.56 -5.21
N ASN A 292 -24.46 16.48 -5.46
CA ASN A 292 -24.31 17.17 -6.74
C ASN A 292 -23.58 16.29 -7.78
N TYR A 293 -22.70 15.39 -7.32
CA TYR A 293 -21.83 14.58 -8.18
C TYR A 293 -21.94 13.06 -7.92
N TRP A 294 -23.06 12.60 -7.35
CA TRP A 294 -23.14 11.24 -6.79
C TRP A 294 -23.02 10.12 -7.83
N ILE A 295 -23.37 10.36 -9.11
CA ILE A 295 -23.37 9.33 -10.15
C ILE A 295 -21.96 9.09 -10.70
N ASN A 296 -21.36 10.11 -11.31
CA ASN A 296 -20.09 10.00 -12.06
C ASN A 296 -18.92 10.72 -11.38
N GLY A 297 -19.18 11.48 -10.31
CA GLY A 297 -18.19 12.28 -9.63
C GLY A 297 -17.78 13.54 -10.39
N VAL A 298 -16.82 14.27 -9.83
CA VAL A 298 -16.25 15.50 -10.41
C VAL A 298 -15.14 15.22 -11.42
N GLY A 299 -14.70 13.96 -11.53
CA GLY A 299 -13.51 13.55 -12.27
C GLY A 299 -12.29 13.29 -11.35
N PRO A 300 -11.47 12.25 -11.63
CA PRO A 300 -10.26 11.98 -10.87
C PRO A 300 -9.32 13.18 -10.82
N ARG A 301 -8.87 13.52 -9.61
CA ARG A 301 -7.99 14.67 -9.32
C ARG A 301 -8.58 16.05 -9.65
N ALA A 302 -9.89 16.14 -9.83
CA ALA A 302 -10.61 17.39 -10.09
C ALA A 302 -11.31 17.97 -8.83
N PHE A 303 -11.12 17.35 -7.66
CA PHE A 303 -11.75 17.79 -6.40
C PHE A 303 -11.47 19.27 -6.06
N ASP A 304 -10.30 19.81 -6.41
CA ASP A 304 -9.98 21.21 -6.15
C ASP A 304 -10.94 22.17 -6.85
N GLU A 305 -11.39 21.85 -8.07
CA GLU A 305 -12.32 22.71 -8.84
C GLU A 305 -13.61 22.98 -8.05
N VAL A 306 -14.08 22.00 -7.28
CA VAL A 306 -15.23 22.17 -6.38
C VAL A 306 -14.82 22.86 -5.09
N TYR A 307 -13.70 22.47 -4.48
CA TYR A 307 -13.20 23.07 -3.24
C TYR A 307 -12.99 24.60 -3.37
N GLN A 308 -12.55 25.07 -4.53
CA GLN A 308 -12.33 26.49 -4.79
C GLN A 308 -13.62 27.31 -4.89
N THR A 309 -14.79 26.68 -5.05
CA THR A 309 -16.09 27.36 -5.06
C THR A 309 -16.60 27.72 -3.66
N TYR A 310 -16.05 27.11 -2.62
CA TYR A 310 -16.45 27.37 -1.24
C TYR A 310 -15.88 28.70 -0.72
N PRO A 311 -16.52 29.36 0.25
CA PRO A 311 -16.04 30.60 0.83
C PRO A 311 -14.61 30.48 1.42
N GLU A 312 -13.87 31.59 1.43
CA GLU A 312 -12.45 31.61 1.83
C GLU A 312 -12.20 31.08 3.25
N GLU A 313 -13.17 31.23 4.15
CA GLU A 313 -13.13 30.68 5.52
C GLU A 313 -13.04 29.14 5.58
N TYR A 314 -13.46 28.45 4.52
CA TYR A 314 -13.30 26.99 4.40
C TYR A 314 -11.92 26.60 3.85
N LYS A 315 -11.22 27.53 3.17
CA LYS A 315 -9.98 27.28 2.44
C LYS A 315 -8.76 27.36 3.35
N ILE A 316 -8.44 26.26 4.03
CA ILE A 316 -7.24 26.15 4.89
C ILE A 316 -5.95 26.01 4.06
N PHE A 317 -6.08 25.65 2.78
CA PHE A 317 -4.97 25.51 1.84
C PHE A 317 -5.34 26.22 0.54
N ASP A 318 -4.36 26.86 -0.09
CA ASP A 318 -4.52 27.52 -1.40
C ASP A 318 -5.04 26.57 -2.47
N TYR A 319 -4.73 25.27 -2.34
CA TYR A 319 -5.11 24.22 -3.27
C TYR A 319 -5.22 22.86 -2.56
N VAL A 320 -6.20 22.03 -2.93
CA VAL A 320 -6.45 20.68 -2.39
C VAL A 320 -6.63 19.64 -3.51
N TRP A 321 -5.56 18.90 -3.81
CA TRP A 321 -5.56 17.90 -4.91
C TRP A 321 -6.48 16.71 -4.69
N GLN A 322 -6.80 16.40 -3.44
CA GLN A 322 -7.70 15.32 -3.08
C GLN A 322 -8.27 15.54 -1.68
N PRO A 323 -9.40 14.89 -1.33
CA PRO A 323 -9.97 14.94 0.01
C PRO A 323 -9.09 14.38 1.14
N HIS A 324 -7.96 13.74 0.81
CA HIS A 324 -7.08 13.08 1.78
C HIS A 324 -7.81 12.03 2.63
N LEU A 325 -8.76 11.33 2.01
CA LEU A 325 -9.47 10.17 2.56
C LEU A 325 -9.90 9.30 1.37
N HIS A 326 -9.27 8.14 1.16
CA HIS A 326 -9.42 7.36 -0.09
C HIS A 326 -10.87 7.01 -0.42
N GLY A 327 -11.67 6.61 0.57
CA GLY A 327 -13.08 6.30 0.33
C GLY A 327 -13.87 7.51 -0.17
N LEU A 328 -13.62 8.68 0.42
CA LEU A 328 -14.25 9.94 0.02
C LEU A 328 -13.72 10.40 -1.35
N GLU A 329 -12.42 10.27 -1.60
CA GLU A 329 -11.78 10.58 -2.89
C GLU A 329 -12.42 9.77 -4.02
N VAL A 330 -12.53 8.45 -3.89
CA VAL A 330 -13.18 7.62 -4.92
C VAL A 330 -14.65 8.01 -5.10
N LEU A 331 -15.38 8.22 -4.00
CA LEU A 331 -16.81 8.54 -4.07
C LEU A 331 -17.08 9.91 -4.72
N ILE A 332 -16.35 10.96 -4.36
CA ILE A 332 -16.58 12.30 -4.94
C ILE A 332 -16.02 12.43 -6.35
N GLU A 333 -14.92 11.74 -6.68
CA GLU A 333 -14.26 11.89 -7.98
C GLU A 333 -14.78 10.93 -9.07
N THR A 334 -15.41 9.81 -8.69
CA THR A 334 -15.96 8.83 -9.65
C THR A 334 -17.41 8.41 -9.36
N GLY A 335 -18.04 9.01 -8.35
CA GLY A 335 -19.41 8.70 -7.95
C GLY A 335 -19.62 7.25 -7.52
N VAL A 336 -20.88 6.84 -7.45
CA VAL A 336 -21.26 5.45 -7.17
C VAL A 336 -20.78 4.48 -8.25
N ILE A 337 -20.60 4.97 -9.49
CA ILE A 337 -20.07 4.19 -10.62
C ILE A 337 -18.67 3.68 -10.30
N GLY A 338 -17.80 4.47 -9.66
CA GLY A 338 -16.49 4.01 -9.23
C GLY A 338 -16.42 3.47 -7.82
N PHE A 339 -17.25 3.99 -6.90
CA PHE A 339 -17.22 3.57 -5.51
C PHE A 339 -17.65 2.12 -5.31
N ILE A 340 -18.68 1.64 -6.03
CA ILE A 340 -19.15 0.25 -5.90
C ILE A 340 -18.08 -0.76 -6.39
N PRO A 341 -17.52 -0.65 -7.62
CA PRO A 341 -16.42 -1.52 -8.05
C PRO A 341 -15.20 -1.47 -7.13
N TYR A 342 -14.85 -0.29 -6.60
CA TYR A 342 -13.78 -0.15 -5.61
C TYR A 342 -14.03 -0.99 -4.35
N LEU A 343 -15.23 -0.95 -3.78
CA LEU A 343 -15.60 -1.79 -2.63
C LEU A 343 -15.60 -3.28 -2.97
N LEU A 344 -16.02 -3.66 -4.17
CA LEU A 344 -15.98 -5.06 -4.62
C LEU A 344 -14.54 -5.56 -4.75
N VAL A 345 -13.61 -4.74 -5.25
CA VAL A 345 -12.19 -5.09 -5.29
C VAL A 345 -11.65 -5.24 -3.86
N LEU A 346 -11.95 -4.30 -2.96
CA LEU A 346 -11.55 -4.41 -1.55
C LEU A 346 -12.06 -5.69 -0.90
N LEU A 347 -13.33 -6.04 -1.10
CA LEU A 347 -13.92 -7.29 -0.59
C LEU A 347 -13.21 -8.52 -1.17
N TYR A 348 -12.95 -8.52 -2.48
CA TYR A 348 -12.24 -9.61 -3.15
C TYR A 348 -10.82 -9.79 -2.59
N LEU A 349 -10.05 -8.69 -2.47
CA LEU A 349 -8.70 -8.73 -1.89
C LEU A 349 -8.74 -9.19 -0.43
N PHE A 350 -9.75 -8.74 0.33
CA PHE A 350 -9.95 -9.14 1.72
C PHE A 350 -10.12 -10.66 1.85
N ILE A 351 -11.00 -11.26 1.06
CA ILE A 351 -11.20 -12.71 1.06
C ILE A 351 -9.93 -13.44 0.58
N ARG A 352 -9.29 -12.93 -0.48
CA ARG A 352 -8.13 -13.60 -1.08
C ARG A 352 -6.89 -13.57 -0.20
N MET A 353 -6.65 -12.52 0.60
CA MET A 353 -5.47 -12.49 1.48
C MET A 353 -5.50 -13.57 2.57
N PHE A 354 -6.67 -14.13 2.89
CA PHE A 354 -6.81 -15.23 3.85
C PHE A 354 -6.89 -16.61 3.22
N THR A 355 -7.44 -16.71 2.01
CA THR A 355 -7.75 -17.98 1.34
C THR A 355 -6.70 -18.42 0.32
N ALA A 356 -5.90 -17.49 -0.20
CA ALA A 356 -4.83 -17.81 -1.14
C ALA A 356 -3.74 -18.67 -0.48
N ARG A 357 -3.11 -19.54 -1.27
CA ARG A 357 -2.01 -20.41 -0.82
C ARG A 357 -0.62 -19.74 -0.89
N ALA A 358 -0.52 -18.68 -1.68
CA ALA A 358 0.67 -17.87 -1.86
C ALA A 358 0.26 -16.43 -2.21
N GLY A 359 1.18 -15.48 -2.12
CA GLY A 359 0.92 -14.08 -2.43
C GLY A 359 0.15 -13.30 -1.35
N ASN A 360 -0.24 -13.93 -0.24
CA ASN A 360 -1.04 -13.32 0.84
C ASN A 360 -0.45 -12.00 1.33
N MET A 361 0.88 -11.92 1.51
CA MET A 361 1.59 -10.72 1.96
C MET A 361 1.45 -9.54 0.99
N TRP A 362 1.46 -9.81 -0.32
CA TRP A 362 1.31 -8.79 -1.36
C TRP A 362 -0.15 -8.36 -1.51
N ILE A 363 -1.09 -9.30 -1.43
CA ILE A 363 -2.53 -8.98 -1.44
C ILE A 363 -2.88 -8.13 -0.21
N MET A 364 -2.37 -8.50 0.97
CA MET A 364 -2.59 -7.74 2.21
C MET A 364 -1.96 -6.35 2.15
N MET A 365 -0.73 -6.23 1.63
CA MET A 365 -0.10 -4.93 1.36
C MET A 365 -0.96 -4.08 0.42
N GLY A 366 -1.44 -4.65 -0.69
CA GLY A 366 -2.31 -3.97 -1.64
C GLY A 366 -3.62 -3.51 -1.01
N PHE A 367 -4.27 -4.36 -0.22
CA PHE A 367 -5.48 -4.03 0.53
C PHE A 367 -5.24 -2.86 1.51
N VAL A 368 -4.16 -2.90 2.29
CA VAL A 368 -3.78 -1.82 3.21
C VAL A 368 -3.48 -0.53 2.45
N ALA A 369 -2.91 -0.62 1.24
CA ALA A 369 -2.59 0.56 0.44
C ALA A 369 -3.85 1.27 -0.10
N ILE A 370 -4.95 0.57 -0.34
CA ILE A 370 -6.16 1.13 -0.94
C ILE A 370 -7.35 1.21 0.03
N MET A 371 -7.16 0.97 1.33
CA MET A 371 -8.28 0.95 2.28
C MET A 371 -8.96 2.32 2.39
N PRO A 372 -10.30 2.38 2.53
CA PRO A 372 -11.05 3.63 2.43
C PRO A 372 -10.73 4.64 3.53
N ILE A 373 -10.26 4.13 4.68
CA ILE A 373 -9.88 4.93 5.85
C ILE A 373 -8.49 5.58 5.74
N ASN A 374 -7.74 5.31 4.66
CA ASN A 374 -6.43 5.92 4.44
C ASN A 374 -6.56 7.42 4.26
N SER A 375 -5.89 8.18 5.13
CA SER A 375 -6.00 9.64 5.18
C SER A 375 -4.70 10.38 4.81
N HIS A 376 -3.91 9.83 3.90
CA HIS A 376 -2.59 10.34 3.51
C HIS A 376 -2.60 10.87 2.07
N ILE A 377 -1.57 10.57 1.28
CA ILE A 377 -1.52 10.89 -0.15
C ILE A 377 -2.71 10.26 -0.90
N GLY A 378 -3.22 10.95 -1.92
CA GLY A 378 -4.39 10.51 -2.68
C GLY A 378 -4.20 9.16 -3.38
N LEU A 379 -5.30 8.42 -3.52
CA LEU A 379 -5.32 7.11 -4.17
C LEU A 379 -4.83 7.20 -5.61
N TYR A 380 -5.22 8.26 -6.33
CA TYR A 380 -4.87 8.48 -7.74
C TYR A 380 -3.50 9.17 -7.95
N GLU A 381 -2.73 9.40 -6.87
CA GLU A 381 -1.37 9.91 -6.98
C GLU A 381 -0.42 8.85 -7.58
N GLY A 382 0.43 9.25 -8.53
CA GLY A 382 1.22 8.31 -9.34
C GLY A 382 2.09 7.35 -8.51
N TYR A 383 2.80 7.86 -7.49
CA TYR A 383 3.62 7.03 -6.60
C TYR A 383 2.79 6.08 -5.73
N TRP A 384 1.59 6.49 -5.35
CA TRP A 384 0.74 5.65 -4.51
C TRP A 384 0.10 4.53 -5.32
N MET A 385 -0.40 4.86 -6.53
CA MET A 385 -0.87 3.87 -7.49
C MET A 385 0.22 2.83 -7.81
N SER A 386 1.48 3.25 -7.93
CA SER A 386 2.57 2.33 -8.26
C SER A 386 2.77 1.27 -7.18
N LEU A 387 2.70 1.67 -5.92
CA LEU A 387 2.81 0.79 -4.77
C LEU A 387 1.57 -0.12 -4.64
N ALA A 388 0.37 0.47 -4.70
CA ALA A 388 -0.89 -0.23 -4.54
C ALA A 388 -1.13 -1.27 -5.65
N PHE A 389 -1.11 -0.85 -6.92
CA PHE A 389 -1.46 -1.75 -8.02
C PHE A 389 -0.38 -2.80 -8.27
N SER A 390 0.91 -2.48 -8.05
CA SER A 390 1.99 -3.48 -8.15
C SER A 390 1.84 -4.59 -7.12
N SER A 391 1.55 -4.26 -5.86
CA SER A 391 1.34 -5.29 -4.84
C SER A 391 0.10 -6.15 -5.13
N ILE A 392 -1.00 -5.54 -5.60
CA ILE A 392 -2.19 -6.29 -6.03
C ILE A 392 -1.88 -7.25 -7.19
N MET A 393 -1.23 -6.78 -8.26
CA MET A 393 -0.94 -7.64 -9.42
C MET A 393 0.02 -8.78 -9.09
N ILE A 394 1.05 -8.50 -8.27
CA ILE A 394 2.00 -9.53 -7.81
C ILE A 394 1.26 -10.57 -6.97
N GLY A 395 0.50 -10.12 -5.96
CA GLY A 395 -0.19 -11.00 -5.04
C GLY A 395 -1.21 -11.91 -5.72
N LEU A 396 -2.02 -11.36 -6.63
CA LEU A 396 -2.99 -12.14 -7.40
C LEU A 396 -2.33 -13.12 -8.36
N ALA A 397 -1.25 -12.72 -9.04
CA ALA A 397 -0.49 -13.61 -9.93
C ALA A 397 0.12 -14.79 -9.17
N GLN A 398 0.74 -14.54 -8.01
CA GLN A 398 1.31 -15.59 -7.15
C GLN A 398 0.25 -16.56 -6.65
N ALA A 399 -0.88 -16.03 -6.18
CA ALA A 399 -1.99 -16.83 -5.67
C ALA A 399 -2.53 -17.78 -6.75
N TYR A 400 -2.75 -17.26 -7.97
CA TYR A 400 -3.24 -18.06 -9.09
C TYR A 400 -2.24 -19.13 -9.55
N GLN A 401 -0.95 -18.79 -9.63
CA GLN A 401 0.07 -19.75 -10.03
C GLN A 401 0.17 -20.92 -9.03
N ALA A 402 0.08 -20.63 -7.72
CA ALA A 402 0.06 -21.67 -6.69
C ALA A 402 -1.19 -22.56 -6.78
N ASP A 403 -2.36 -21.98 -7.04
CA ASP A 403 -3.62 -22.71 -7.22
C ASP A 403 -3.55 -23.65 -8.45
N LYS A 404 -2.97 -23.17 -9.56
CA LYS A 404 -2.77 -23.93 -10.81
C LYS A 404 -1.84 -25.13 -10.63
N ILE A 405 -0.68 -24.94 -10.00
CA ILE A 405 0.30 -26.02 -9.73
C ILE A 405 -0.34 -27.12 -8.89
N ASN A 406 -1.13 -26.77 -7.88
CA ASN A 406 -1.78 -27.76 -7.03
C ASN A 406 -2.88 -28.53 -7.78
N ASN A 407 -3.69 -27.87 -8.60
CA ASN A 407 -4.73 -28.53 -9.39
C ASN A 407 -4.14 -29.51 -10.40
N GLN A 408 -2.96 -29.22 -10.96
CA GLN A 408 -2.23 -30.16 -11.81
C GLN A 408 -1.73 -31.37 -11.02
N ARG A 409 -1.16 -31.19 -9.82
CA ARG A 409 -0.74 -32.30 -8.94
C ARG A 409 -1.90 -33.20 -8.53
N GLY A 410 -3.06 -32.63 -8.18
CA GLY A 410 -4.25 -33.41 -7.82
C GLY A 410 -4.77 -34.30 -8.96
N LYS A 411 -4.74 -33.80 -10.21
CA LYS A 411 -5.13 -34.59 -11.40
C LYS A 411 -4.18 -35.76 -11.70
N VAL A 412 -2.88 -35.59 -11.46
CA VAL A 412 -1.90 -36.67 -11.65
C VAL A 412 -2.13 -37.78 -10.61
N VAL A 413 -2.37 -37.43 -9.34
CA VAL A 413 -2.62 -38.42 -8.28
C VAL A 413 -3.92 -39.20 -8.51
N CYS A 414 -4.99 -38.56 -8.99
CA CYS A 414 -6.24 -39.27 -9.31
C CYS A 414 -6.13 -40.19 -10.54
N ASN A 415 -5.18 -39.95 -11.45
CA ASN A 415 -4.96 -40.80 -12.63
C ASN A 415 -4.12 -42.05 -12.36
N PHE A 416 -3.49 -42.18 -11.18
CA PHE A 416 -2.78 -43.40 -10.77
C PHE A 416 -3.67 -44.42 -10.02
N ASN A 417 -4.93 -44.07 -9.74
CA ASN A 417 -5.92 -44.95 -9.09
C ASN A 417 -7.01 -45.46 -10.05
N LYS A 418 -6.70 -45.56 -11.35
CA LYS A 418 -7.57 -46.21 -12.34
C LYS A 418 -6.90 -47.39 -12.98
#